data_AF-A0A1Y1LZ01-F1
#
_entry.id   AF-A0A1Y1LZ01-F1
#
_cell.length_a   1.000
_cell.length_b   1.000
_cell.length_c   1.000
_cell.angle_alpha   90.00
_cell.angle_beta   90.00
_cell.angle_gamma   90.00
#
_symmetry.space_group_name_H-M   'P 1'
#
loop_
_entity.id
_entity.type
_entity.pdbx_description
1 polymer ?
#
loop_
_entity_poly.entity_id
_entity_poly.type
_entity_poly.pdbx_seq_one_letter_code
_entity_poly.pdbx_strand_id
1 'polypeptide(L)'
;MDHKNSSELNLEDYDSDSNEDESVSSINACPLVTEKEINRKDDSYILHLSATSDASCNILIGTSNNSCEIFRLGENRLAKLETLDNFEHPIIGVQFSPESNDLMYIATSLGNIQLWDLRTPQKFVVQFTEKKEEGSSNDLKTLACFNASANNRLLTAGTELYKGEAFILFWDIRNTTLMGGYWESHTDDVTQVVFDPNDADKLMSGSVDGLINVYDVKHTNEDDALMDSFNTESSVEQLCCCGLLTMQSLMHIFEEVILPKQ
;
A
#
# COMPACT_ATOMS: atom_id res chain seq x y z
N MET A 1 7.20 66.94 -21.64
CA MET A 1 6.06 66.35 -20.91
C MET A 1 5.64 65.13 -21.67
N ASP A 2 5.58 64.04 -20.92
CA ASP A 2 5.39 62.66 -21.33
C ASP A 2 4.26 62.44 -22.33
N HIS A 3 4.46 61.53 -23.29
CA HIS A 3 3.82 60.22 -23.26
C HIS A 3 4.11 59.41 -24.54
N LYS A 4 4.26 58.11 -24.31
CA LYS A 4 4.41 56.99 -25.24
C LYS A 4 3.51 57.08 -26.48
N ASN A 5 4.02 56.60 -27.62
CA ASN A 5 3.17 55.87 -28.55
C ASN A 5 3.94 54.75 -29.27
N SER A 6 3.39 53.54 -29.11
CA SER A 6 3.27 52.44 -30.06
C SER A 6 4.20 52.39 -31.29
N SER A 7 4.95 51.30 -31.40
CA SER A 7 5.27 50.69 -32.70
C SER A 7 4.96 49.20 -32.64
N GLU A 8 3.84 48.83 -33.25
CA GLU A 8 3.67 47.51 -33.86
C GLU A 8 4.65 47.44 -35.04
N LEU A 9 5.43 46.36 -35.12
CA LEU A 9 5.96 45.87 -36.37
C LEU A 9 5.68 44.37 -36.45
N ASN A 10 4.99 44.06 -37.55
CA ASN A 10 4.43 42.79 -37.97
C ASN A 10 5.49 41.88 -38.63
N LEU A 11 5.12 40.58 -38.65
CA LEU A 11 5.36 39.59 -39.70
C LEU A 11 6.80 39.06 -39.90
N GLU A 12 7.02 37.76 -39.64
CA GLU A 12 6.99 36.74 -40.72
C GLU A 12 7.08 35.31 -40.17
N ASP A 13 6.41 34.44 -40.91
CA ASP A 13 6.02 33.06 -40.60
C ASP A 13 7.16 32.05 -40.64
N TYR A 14 7.09 31.05 -39.76
CA TYR A 14 7.65 29.71 -40.01
C TYR A 14 6.61 28.68 -39.52
N ASP A 15 5.78 28.25 -40.46
CA ASP A 15 4.98 27.02 -40.38
C ASP A 15 5.86 25.77 -40.59
N SER A 16 5.30 24.62 -40.19
CA SER A 16 5.77 23.22 -40.31
C SER A 16 6.57 22.70 -39.09
N ASP A 17 6.23 21.61 -38.41
CA ASP A 17 5.30 20.53 -38.72
C ASP A 17 4.59 20.03 -37.46
N SER A 18 3.31 19.71 -37.65
CA SER A 18 2.50 18.83 -36.84
C SER A 18 3.21 17.50 -36.56
N ASN A 19 3.41 17.20 -35.28
CA ASN A 19 3.24 15.84 -34.76
C ASN A 19 2.37 15.98 -33.51
N GLU A 20 1.07 16.09 -33.75
CA GLU A 20 0.10 15.66 -32.75
C GLU A 20 0.41 14.19 -32.49
N ASP A 21 1.02 13.89 -31.35
CA ASP A 21 1.17 12.52 -30.87
C ASP A 21 -0.23 11.94 -30.64
N GLU A 22 -0.81 11.39 -31.71
CA GLU A 22 -1.96 10.48 -31.72
C GLU A 22 -1.60 9.14 -31.04
N SER A 23 -1.15 9.18 -29.78
CA SER A 23 -0.95 7.97 -28.99
C SER A 23 -1.37 8.11 -27.54
N VAL A 24 -2.28 9.03 -27.21
CA VAL A 24 -3.11 8.88 -26.01
C VAL A 24 -4.18 7.84 -26.35
N SER A 25 -3.75 6.58 -26.35
CA SER A 25 -4.59 5.41 -26.54
C SER A 25 -5.81 5.52 -25.62
N SER A 26 -6.97 5.36 -26.24
CA SER A 26 -8.30 5.37 -25.65
C SER A 26 -8.30 4.75 -24.25
N ILE A 27 -8.65 5.55 -23.24
CA ILE A 27 -8.90 5.08 -21.88
C ILE A 27 -10.09 4.14 -21.98
N ASN A 28 -9.84 2.82 -21.94
CA ASN A 28 -10.92 1.83 -21.89
C ASN A 28 -11.68 2.06 -20.58
N ALA A 29 -12.90 2.57 -20.68
CA ALA A 29 -13.78 2.72 -19.53
C ALA A 29 -13.97 1.34 -18.87
N CYS A 30 -13.54 1.18 -17.62
CA CYS A 30 -13.85 -0.01 -16.84
C CYS A 30 -15.36 0.01 -16.54
N PRO A 31 -16.16 -0.94 -17.04
CA PRO A 31 -17.59 -0.94 -16.77
C PRO A 31 -17.81 -1.23 -15.28
N LEU A 32 -18.64 -0.41 -14.62
CA LEU A 32 -19.11 -0.69 -13.25
C LEU A 32 -19.84 -2.04 -13.24
N VAL A 33 -19.25 -3.03 -12.60
CA VAL A 33 -19.80 -4.40 -12.55
C VAL A 33 -20.90 -4.51 -11.50
N THR A 34 -20.69 -3.91 -10.32
CA THR A 34 -21.67 -3.86 -9.23
C THR A 34 -21.34 -2.74 -8.26
N GLU A 35 -22.36 -2.16 -7.65
CA GLU A 35 -22.25 -1.30 -6.48
C GLU A 35 -23.07 -1.95 -5.36
N LYS A 36 -22.53 -1.97 -4.14
CA LYS A 36 -23.27 -2.47 -2.99
C LYS A 36 -22.89 -1.70 -1.74
N GLU A 37 -23.87 -1.03 -1.16
CA GLU A 37 -23.73 -0.42 0.15
C GLU A 37 -23.77 -1.51 1.23
N ILE A 38 -22.71 -1.58 2.03
CA ILE A 38 -22.67 -2.42 3.22
C ILE A 38 -23.08 -1.53 4.38
N ASN A 39 -24.36 -1.58 4.75
CA ASN A 39 -24.87 -0.81 5.87
C ASN A 39 -24.40 -1.45 7.19
N ARG A 40 -23.38 -0.86 7.80
CA ARG A 40 -22.76 -1.36 9.04
C ARG A 40 -23.54 -0.82 10.23
N LYS A 41 -23.82 -1.67 11.21
CA LYS A 41 -24.62 -1.29 12.40
C LYS A 41 -23.88 -0.34 13.33
N ASP A 42 -22.55 -0.37 13.28
CA ASP A 42 -21.65 0.50 14.01
C ASP A 42 -20.97 1.37 12.95
N ASP A 43 -21.10 2.70 13.03
CA ASP A 43 -20.56 3.71 12.09
C ASP A 43 -19.03 3.59 11.92
N SER A 44 -18.59 2.55 11.21
CA SER A 44 -17.20 2.09 11.16
C SER A 44 -16.68 2.21 9.73
N TYR A 45 -15.50 2.81 9.60
CA TYR A 45 -14.89 3.11 8.32
C TYR A 45 -14.09 1.92 7.78
N ILE A 46 -14.03 1.81 6.46
CA ILE A 46 -13.12 0.91 5.77
C ILE A 46 -11.80 1.64 5.61
N LEU A 47 -10.72 1.08 6.14
CA LEU A 47 -9.39 1.69 6.11
C LEU A 47 -8.45 0.94 5.16
N HIS A 48 -8.64 -0.37 5.00
CA HIS A 48 -7.79 -1.20 4.18
C HIS A 48 -8.62 -2.16 3.33
N LEU A 49 -8.15 -2.42 2.11
CA LEU A 49 -8.81 -3.29 1.15
C LEU A 49 -7.77 -4.15 0.46
N SER A 50 -8.05 -5.44 0.33
CA SER A 50 -7.30 -6.36 -0.52
C SER A 50 -8.26 -7.30 -1.24
N ALA A 51 -7.87 -7.75 -2.42
CA ALA A 51 -8.69 -8.57 -3.29
C ALA A 51 -7.84 -9.68 -3.92
N THR A 52 -8.41 -10.88 -4.07
CA THR A 52 -7.79 -11.94 -4.86
C THR A 52 -8.01 -11.68 -6.35
N SER A 53 -7.10 -12.16 -7.20
CA SER A 53 -7.12 -11.91 -8.65
C SER A 53 -7.98 -12.91 -9.44
N ASP A 54 -8.79 -13.74 -8.78
CA ASP A 54 -9.59 -14.77 -9.43
C ASP A 54 -10.95 -14.26 -9.93
N ALA A 55 -11.58 -15.02 -10.83
CA ALA A 55 -12.91 -14.70 -11.35
C ALA A 55 -14.00 -14.65 -10.26
N SER A 56 -13.78 -15.33 -9.13
CA SER A 56 -14.65 -15.27 -7.94
C SER A 56 -13.97 -14.55 -6.79
N CYS A 57 -13.51 -13.32 -7.06
CA CYS A 57 -12.73 -12.49 -6.17
C CYS A 57 -13.24 -12.51 -4.72
N ASN A 58 -12.37 -12.94 -3.80
CA ASN A 58 -12.53 -12.68 -2.38
C ASN A 58 -11.98 -11.30 -2.07
N ILE A 59 -12.73 -10.54 -1.28
CA ILE A 59 -12.41 -9.19 -0.85
C ILE A 59 -12.23 -9.23 0.67
N LEU A 60 -11.08 -8.75 1.12
CA LEU A 60 -10.72 -8.60 2.52
C LEU A 60 -10.70 -7.12 2.86
N ILE A 61 -11.41 -6.77 3.91
CA ILE A 61 -11.60 -5.39 4.34
C ILE A 61 -11.10 -5.27 5.77
N GLY A 62 -10.19 -4.34 6.04
CA GLY A 62 -9.78 -3.94 7.38
C GLY A 62 -10.48 -2.65 7.79
N THR A 63 -10.97 -2.59 9.03
CA THR A 63 -11.92 -1.55 9.44
C THR A 63 -11.53 -0.85 10.74
N SER A 64 -12.07 0.36 10.95
CA SER A 64 -11.65 1.26 12.04
C SER A 64 -12.01 0.79 13.45
N ASN A 65 -12.85 -0.24 13.59
CA ASN A 65 -13.19 -0.88 14.87
C ASN A 65 -12.34 -2.13 15.15
N ASN A 66 -11.16 -2.24 14.51
CA ASN A 66 -10.23 -3.35 14.66
C ASN A 66 -10.87 -4.70 14.31
N SER A 67 -11.68 -4.74 13.25
CA SER A 67 -12.17 -5.98 12.67
C SER A 67 -11.84 -6.08 11.18
N CYS A 68 -11.74 -7.32 10.72
CA CYS A 68 -11.63 -7.64 9.31
C CYS A 68 -12.91 -8.33 8.83
N GLU A 69 -13.41 -7.93 7.67
CA GLU A 69 -14.56 -8.56 7.03
C GLU A 69 -14.15 -9.17 5.70
N ILE A 70 -14.68 -10.36 5.42
CA ILE A 70 -14.35 -11.11 4.21
C ILE A 70 -15.62 -11.28 3.39
N PHE A 71 -15.52 -10.92 2.12
CA PHE A 71 -16.61 -11.04 1.17
C PHE A 71 -16.16 -11.86 -0.03
N ARG A 72 -17.12 -12.50 -0.68
CA ARG A 72 -16.96 -13.11 -1.98
C ARG A 72 -17.78 -12.36 -3.01
N LEU A 73 -17.13 -11.99 -4.10
CA LEU A 73 -17.74 -11.40 -5.28
C LEU A 73 -17.92 -12.48 -6.34
N GLY A 74 -19.17 -12.89 -6.60
CA GLY A 74 -19.50 -13.83 -7.67
C GLY A 74 -20.72 -13.34 -8.44
N GLU A 75 -20.66 -13.37 -9.78
CA GLU A 75 -21.78 -13.04 -10.68
C GLU A 75 -22.55 -11.76 -10.27
N ASN A 76 -21.80 -10.68 -10.01
CA ASN A 76 -22.32 -9.36 -9.58
C ASN A 76 -23.00 -9.35 -8.20
N ARG A 77 -22.76 -10.37 -7.37
CA ARG A 77 -23.25 -10.40 -5.99
C ARG A 77 -22.09 -10.48 -5.01
N LEU A 78 -22.08 -9.52 -4.09
CA LEU A 78 -21.21 -9.56 -2.93
C LEU A 78 -21.89 -10.32 -1.78
N ALA A 79 -21.29 -11.41 -1.33
CA ALA A 79 -21.75 -12.22 -0.20
C ALA A 79 -20.72 -12.16 0.93
N LYS A 80 -21.15 -11.86 2.15
CA LYS A 80 -20.25 -11.90 3.31
C LYS A 80 -19.94 -13.36 3.65
N LEU A 81 -18.65 -13.69 3.75
CA LEU A 81 -18.17 -15.01 4.15
C LEU A 81 -18.01 -15.07 5.65
N GLU A 82 -17.16 -14.20 6.20
CA GLU A 82 -16.74 -14.24 7.60
C GLU A 82 -16.46 -12.84 8.15
N THR A 83 -16.47 -12.74 9.48
CA THR A 83 -15.95 -11.58 10.22
C THR A 83 -14.86 -12.08 11.16
N LEU A 84 -13.70 -11.46 11.10
CA LEU A 84 -12.63 -11.63 12.08
C LEU A 84 -12.66 -10.44 13.03
N ASP A 85 -13.11 -10.67 14.25
CA ASP A 85 -13.23 -9.67 15.31
C ASP A 85 -12.21 -9.94 16.42
N ASN A 86 -12.11 -8.99 17.36
CA ASN A 86 -11.26 -9.07 18.57
C ASN A 86 -9.75 -8.88 18.34
N PHE A 87 -9.34 -8.09 17.35
CA PHE A 87 -7.96 -7.63 17.30
C PHE A 87 -7.71 -6.63 18.43
N GLU A 88 -6.68 -6.89 19.26
CA GLU A 88 -6.35 -6.05 20.42
C GLU A 88 -5.85 -4.66 20.02
N HIS A 89 -5.37 -4.50 18.78
CA HIS A 89 -4.73 -3.29 18.27
C HIS A 89 -5.27 -2.91 16.89
N PRO A 90 -5.16 -1.62 16.50
CA PRO A 90 -5.51 -1.14 15.17
C PRO A 90 -4.90 -1.99 14.05
N ILE A 91 -5.71 -2.32 13.06
CA ILE A 91 -5.26 -2.94 11.82
C ILE A 91 -4.61 -1.85 10.98
N ILE A 92 -3.37 -2.10 10.53
CA ILE A 92 -2.58 -1.15 9.72
C ILE A 92 -2.41 -1.62 8.28
N GLY A 93 -2.80 -2.86 7.98
CA GLY A 93 -2.77 -3.40 6.64
C GLY A 93 -3.41 -4.77 6.55
N VAL A 94 -4.01 -5.06 5.40
CA VAL A 94 -4.56 -6.38 5.06
C VAL A 94 -4.13 -6.74 3.64
N GLN A 95 -3.74 -7.99 3.42
CA GLN A 95 -3.32 -8.45 2.09
C GLN A 95 -3.56 -9.94 1.91
N PHE A 96 -4.16 -10.37 0.79
CA PHE A 96 -4.15 -11.78 0.42
C PHE A 96 -2.74 -12.27 0.08
N SER A 97 -2.43 -13.51 0.44
CA SER A 97 -1.16 -14.12 0.04
C SER A 97 -1.16 -14.36 -1.46
N PRO A 98 -0.05 -14.04 -2.16
CA PRO A 98 0.10 -14.38 -3.58
C PRO A 98 0.12 -15.90 -3.84
N GLU A 99 0.43 -16.73 -2.83
CA GLU A 99 0.50 -18.19 -2.99
C GLU A 99 -0.87 -18.86 -3.03
N SER A 100 -1.84 -18.34 -2.28
CA SER A 100 -3.15 -18.97 -2.11
C SER A 100 -4.25 -17.96 -1.82
N ASN A 101 -5.39 -18.11 -2.50
CA ASN A 101 -6.59 -17.29 -2.32
C ASN A 101 -7.27 -17.49 -0.94
N ASP A 102 -6.90 -18.54 -0.22
CA ASP A 102 -7.43 -18.83 1.12
C ASP A 102 -6.56 -18.23 2.23
N LEU A 103 -5.34 -17.78 1.91
CA LEU A 103 -4.38 -17.26 2.88
C LEU A 103 -4.36 -15.74 2.85
N MET A 104 -4.30 -15.11 4.02
CA MET A 104 -4.28 -13.66 4.12
C MET A 104 -3.45 -13.18 5.31
N TYR A 105 -2.77 -12.06 5.12
CA TYR A 105 -2.01 -11.35 6.13
C TYR A 105 -2.84 -10.21 6.69
N ILE A 106 -2.85 -10.10 8.02
CA ILE A 106 -3.45 -8.99 8.76
C ILE A 106 -2.36 -8.44 9.67
N ALA A 107 -1.99 -7.19 9.44
CA ALA A 107 -0.99 -6.49 10.23
C ALA A 107 -1.68 -5.56 11.22
N THR A 108 -1.17 -5.54 12.45
CA THR A 108 -1.66 -4.68 13.54
C THR A 108 -0.55 -3.79 14.07
N SER A 109 -0.90 -2.64 14.65
CA SER A 109 0.07 -1.60 15.00
C SER A 109 1.11 -2.04 16.04
N LEU A 110 0.83 -2.97 16.96
CA LEU A 110 1.82 -3.44 17.95
C LEU A 110 2.76 -4.54 17.44
N GLY A 111 3.30 -4.40 16.23
CA GLY A 111 4.41 -5.27 15.79
C GLY A 111 4.00 -6.68 15.39
N ASN A 112 2.71 -6.94 15.19
CA ASN A 112 2.20 -8.27 14.91
C ASN A 112 1.60 -8.33 13.51
N ILE A 113 2.18 -9.17 12.66
CA ILE A 113 1.60 -9.57 11.38
C ILE A 113 1.13 -11.01 11.52
N GLN A 114 -0.15 -11.26 11.28
CA GLN A 114 -0.77 -12.57 11.44
C GLN A 114 -1.19 -13.13 10.08
N LEU A 115 -0.88 -14.40 9.83
CA LEU A 115 -1.35 -15.16 8.69
C LEU A 115 -2.60 -15.94 9.09
N TRP A 116 -3.69 -15.74 8.37
CA TRP A 116 -4.98 -16.38 8.56
C TRP A 116 -5.32 -17.27 7.37
N ASP A 117 -6.09 -18.32 7.63
CA ASP A 117 -6.62 -19.24 6.62
C ASP A 117 -8.14 -19.15 6.63
N LEU A 118 -8.72 -18.78 5.48
CA LEU A 118 -10.15 -18.63 5.27
C LEU A 118 -10.93 -19.93 5.54
N ARG A 119 -10.27 -21.08 5.38
CA ARG A 119 -10.87 -22.40 5.64
C ARG A 119 -10.99 -22.69 7.14
N THR A 120 -10.21 -21.99 7.99
CA THR A 120 -10.22 -22.13 9.45
C THR A 120 -10.17 -20.75 10.14
N PRO A 121 -11.24 -19.95 10.05
CA PRO A 121 -11.25 -18.54 10.45
C PRO A 121 -11.22 -18.31 11.97
N GLN A 122 -11.10 -19.35 12.79
CA GLN A 122 -11.15 -19.24 14.26
C GLN A 122 -9.80 -18.85 14.88
N LYS A 123 -8.69 -19.01 14.16
CA LYS A 123 -7.35 -18.68 14.66
C LYS A 123 -6.39 -18.34 13.51
N PHE A 124 -5.39 -17.54 13.82
CA PHE A 124 -4.25 -17.37 12.92
C PHE A 124 -3.41 -18.67 12.86
N VAL A 125 -2.79 -18.90 11.71
CA VAL A 125 -1.90 -20.04 11.43
C VAL A 125 -0.49 -19.73 11.92
N VAL A 126 -0.02 -18.52 11.62
CA VAL A 126 1.34 -18.04 11.90
C VAL A 126 1.30 -16.58 12.34
N GLN A 127 2.22 -16.17 13.22
CA GLN A 127 2.42 -14.79 13.60
C GLN A 127 3.89 -14.42 13.44
N PHE A 128 4.14 -13.28 12.80
CA PHE A 128 5.44 -12.64 12.63
C PHE A 128 5.51 -11.47 13.61
N THR A 129 6.58 -11.43 14.40
CA THR A 129 6.78 -10.39 15.40
C THR A 129 8.28 -10.14 15.60
N GLU A 130 8.62 -8.96 16.06
CA GLU A 130 9.96 -8.66 16.56
C GLU A 130 10.17 -9.39 17.89
N LYS A 131 11.32 -10.07 18.05
CA LYS A 131 11.64 -10.70 19.33
C LYS A 131 11.88 -9.61 20.37
N LYS A 132 11.19 -9.69 21.50
CA LYS A 132 11.54 -8.90 22.68
C LYS A 132 12.97 -9.24 23.09
N GLU A 133 13.88 -8.28 23.01
CA GLU A 133 15.19 -8.46 23.62
C GLU A 133 15.02 -8.63 25.14
N GLU A 134 15.51 -9.74 25.69
CA GLU A 134 15.47 -9.99 27.13
C GLU A 134 16.31 -8.93 27.86
N GLY A 135 15.63 -7.91 28.41
CA GLY A 135 16.24 -6.83 29.18
C GLY A 135 15.99 -5.42 28.64
N SER A 136 15.44 -5.27 27.43
CA SER A 136 14.98 -3.97 26.93
C SER A 136 13.58 -3.67 27.49
N SER A 137 13.29 -2.40 27.79
CA SER A 137 11.96 -1.96 28.22
C SER A 137 10.91 -2.44 27.21
N ASN A 138 9.66 -2.60 27.65
CA ASN A 138 8.50 -3.09 26.90
C ASN A 138 8.13 -2.27 25.62
N ASP A 139 9.04 -1.46 25.09
CA ASP A 139 8.83 -0.53 23.99
C ASP A 139 9.01 -1.25 22.66
N LEU A 140 7.97 -1.96 22.23
CA LEU A 140 7.85 -2.48 20.86
C LEU A 140 7.79 -1.33 19.86
N LYS A 141 8.34 -1.52 18.67
CA LYS A 141 8.19 -0.58 17.56
C LYS A 141 6.77 -0.68 17.00
N THR A 142 6.05 0.45 16.96
CA THR A 142 4.72 0.50 16.34
C THR A 142 4.87 0.40 14.82
N LEU A 143 4.11 -0.49 14.18
CA LEU A 143 4.05 -0.59 12.72
C LEU A 143 3.04 0.43 12.20
N ALA A 144 3.45 1.22 11.22
CA ALA A 144 2.63 2.20 10.53
C ALA A 144 2.05 1.66 9.21
N CYS A 145 2.80 0.79 8.51
CA CYS A 145 2.38 0.20 7.24
C CYS A 145 2.92 -1.22 7.06
N PHE A 146 2.37 -1.95 6.08
CA PHE A 146 2.71 -3.35 5.82
C PHE A 146 2.55 -3.71 4.35
N ASN A 147 3.41 -4.61 3.85
CA ASN A 147 3.25 -5.22 2.53
C ASN A 147 3.91 -6.61 2.42
N ALA A 148 3.38 -7.44 1.53
CA ALA A 148 3.92 -8.76 1.19
C ALA A 148 4.41 -8.78 -0.26
N SER A 149 5.60 -9.35 -0.46
CA SER A 149 6.22 -9.52 -1.77
C SER A 149 5.40 -10.45 -2.68
N ALA A 150 5.37 -10.15 -3.97
CA ALA A 150 4.59 -10.90 -4.97
C ALA A 150 5.04 -12.37 -5.12
N ASN A 151 6.28 -12.71 -4.76
CA ASN A 151 6.82 -14.07 -4.81
C ASN A 151 6.60 -14.88 -3.51
N ASN A 152 5.85 -14.33 -2.54
CA ASN A 152 5.56 -14.94 -1.24
C ASN A 152 6.83 -15.33 -0.44
N ARG A 153 7.92 -14.54 -0.58
CA ARG A 153 9.17 -14.74 0.15
C ARG A 153 9.27 -13.84 1.39
N LEU A 154 9.02 -12.55 1.20
CA LEU A 154 9.24 -11.51 2.19
C LEU A 154 7.92 -10.84 2.59
N LEU A 155 7.85 -10.52 3.89
CA LEU A 155 6.95 -9.53 4.45
C LEU A 155 7.78 -8.32 4.87
N THR A 156 7.24 -7.13 4.66
CA THR A 156 7.85 -5.88 5.09
C THR A 156 6.86 -5.01 5.85
N ALA A 157 7.34 -4.23 6.80
CA ALA A 157 6.55 -3.23 7.50
C ALA A 157 7.38 -1.99 7.80
N GLY A 158 6.79 -0.81 7.62
CA GLY A 158 7.37 0.45 8.09
C GLY A 158 6.91 0.76 9.51
N THR A 159 7.75 1.40 10.32
CA THR A 159 7.41 1.79 11.69
C THR A 159 7.07 3.27 11.80
N GLU A 160 6.34 3.61 12.86
CA GLU A 160 6.34 4.97 13.40
C GLU A 160 7.73 5.33 13.95
N LEU A 161 7.95 6.62 14.17
CA LEU A 161 9.14 7.20 14.72
C LEU A 161 9.37 6.66 16.13
N TYR A 162 10.45 5.90 16.29
CA TYR A 162 10.80 5.24 17.52
C TYR A 162 12.18 5.69 17.97
N LYS A 163 12.22 6.43 19.09
CA LYS A 163 13.45 6.98 19.67
C LYS A 163 14.27 7.86 18.69
N GLY A 164 13.59 8.50 17.72
CA GLY A 164 14.20 9.42 16.76
C GLY A 164 14.59 8.80 15.42
N GLU A 165 14.30 7.51 15.22
CA GLU A 165 14.53 6.79 13.97
C GLU A 165 13.27 6.04 13.54
N ALA A 166 13.08 5.86 12.24
CA ALA A 166 12.01 5.04 11.69
C ALA A 166 12.61 3.90 10.88
N PHE A 167 11.99 2.72 10.96
CA PHE A 167 12.60 1.47 10.53
C PHE A 167 11.74 0.81 9.45
N ILE A 168 12.39 0.16 8.49
CA ILE A 168 11.76 -0.76 7.54
C ILE A 168 12.15 -2.18 7.94
N LEU A 169 11.20 -2.97 8.43
CA LEU A 169 11.41 -4.30 8.99
C LEU A 169 11.10 -5.40 7.97
N PHE A 170 11.91 -6.45 7.94
CA PHE A 170 11.72 -7.60 7.05
C PHE A 170 11.56 -8.92 7.80
N TRP A 171 10.63 -9.75 7.33
CA TRP A 171 10.47 -11.14 7.75
C TRP A 171 10.47 -12.08 6.55
N ASP A 172 11.05 -13.26 6.71
CA ASP A 172 10.88 -14.36 5.76
C ASP A 172 9.54 -15.06 6.06
N ILE A 173 8.70 -15.30 5.08
CA ILE A 173 7.42 -15.98 5.29
C ILE A 173 7.61 -17.39 5.87
N ARG A 174 8.74 -18.03 5.58
CA ARG A 174 9.11 -19.36 6.09
C ARG A 174 9.72 -19.31 7.50
N ASN A 175 10.15 -18.13 7.96
CA ASN A 175 10.75 -17.95 9.28
C ASN A 175 10.10 -16.77 10.02
N THR A 176 9.35 -17.08 11.07
CA THR A 176 8.57 -16.10 11.83
C THR A 176 9.38 -15.06 12.59
N THR A 177 10.71 -15.23 12.67
CA THR A 177 11.60 -14.28 13.33
C THR A 177 11.98 -13.15 12.38
N LEU A 178 12.05 -11.93 12.91
CA LEU A 178 12.60 -10.77 12.20
C LEU A 178 13.96 -11.12 11.58
N MET A 179 14.10 -10.88 10.28
CA MET A 179 15.36 -11.08 9.55
C MET A 179 16.33 -9.92 9.77
N GLY A 180 15.80 -8.70 9.86
CA GLY A 180 16.54 -7.46 9.92
C GLY A 180 15.70 -6.32 9.35
N GLY A 181 16.36 -5.23 8.97
CA GLY A 181 15.70 -4.06 8.42
C GLY A 181 16.65 -2.97 7.99
N TYR A 182 16.09 -1.94 7.37
CA TYR A 182 16.77 -0.71 6.99
C TYR A 182 16.45 0.34 8.05
N TRP A 183 17.50 0.88 8.66
CA TRP A 183 17.44 1.58 9.94
C TRP A 183 17.66 3.09 9.79
N GLU A 184 18.30 3.52 8.72
CA GLU A 184 18.70 4.92 8.50
C GLU A 184 18.00 5.52 7.27
N SER A 185 16.97 4.84 6.75
CA SER A 185 16.30 5.20 5.51
C SER A 185 15.40 6.43 5.63
N HIS A 186 14.80 6.61 6.81
CA HIS A 186 13.83 7.65 7.07
C HIS A 186 14.03 8.26 8.46
N THR A 187 13.79 9.57 8.53
CA THR A 187 13.94 10.35 9.77
C THR A 187 12.62 10.63 10.48
N ASP A 188 11.51 10.19 9.88
CA ASP A 188 10.14 10.32 10.38
C ASP A 188 9.31 9.08 9.97
N ASP A 189 8.08 8.96 10.46
CA ASP A 189 7.18 7.81 10.26
C ASP A 189 7.22 7.25 8.83
N VAL A 190 7.46 5.94 8.69
CA VAL A 190 7.36 5.24 7.40
C VAL A 190 5.89 4.94 7.12
N THR A 191 5.26 5.81 6.34
CA THR A 191 3.83 5.77 6.04
C THR A 191 3.48 4.65 5.06
N GLN A 192 4.41 4.26 4.20
CA GLN A 192 4.17 3.26 3.17
C GLN A 192 5.40 2.41 2.88
N VAL A 193 5.16 1.14 2.62
CA VAL A 193 6.11 0.19 2.03
C VAL A 193 5.36 -0.61 0.96
N VAL A 194 5.89 -0.70 -0.25
CA VAL A 194 5.18 -1.31 -1.39
C VAL A 194 6.17 -2.08 -2.26
N PHE A 195 5.95 -3.38 -2.42
CA PHE A 195 6.70 -4.16 -3.41
C PHE A 195 6.22 -3.89 -4.84
N ASP A 196 7.14 -3.93 -5.80
CA ASP A 196 6.76 -3.94 -7.21
C ASP A 196 6.05 -5.27 -7.54
N PRO A 197 4.83 -5.24 -8.11
CA PRO A 197 4.11 -6.46 -8.46
C PRO A 197 4.78 -7.29 -9.56
N ASN A 198 5.66 -6.70 -10.37
CA ASN A 198 6.39 -7.38 -11.46
C ASN A 198 7.83 -7.76 -11.08
N ASP A 199 8.39 -7.10 -10.07
CA ASP A 199 9.74 -7.35 -9.57
C ASP A 199 9.71 -7.47 -8.04
N ALA A 200 9.54 -8.70 -7.56
CA ALA A 200 9.36 -8.97 -6.13
C ALA A 200 10.59 -8.64 -5.27
N ASP A 201 11.73 -8.32 -5.88
CA ASP A 201 12.94 -7.88 -5.20
C ASP A 201 13.07 -6.34 -5.17
N LYS A 202 12.12 -5.59 -5.76
CA LYS A 202 12.06 -4.14 -5.64
C LYS A 202 11.05 -3.70 -4.61
N LEU A 203 11.51 -2.87 -3.69
CA LEU A 203 10.69 -2.25 -2.65
C LEU A 203 10.72 -0.73 -2.81
N MET A 204 9.58 -0.07 -2.58
CA MET A 204 9.48 1.37 -2.41
C MET A 204 9.05 1.67 -0.98
N SER A 205 9.64 2.69 -0.36
CA SER A 205 9.16 3.25 0.91
C SER A 205 8.85 4.74 0.76
N GLY A 206 7.90 5.20 1.56
CA GLY A 206 7.52 6.61 1.68
C GLY A 206 7.37 6.99 3.14
N SER A 207 7.69 8.25 3.46
CA SER A 207 7.67 8.75 4.83
C SER A 207 7.10 10.16 4.93
N VAL A 208 6.74 10.54 6.16
CA VAL A 208 6.41 11.92 6.55
C VAL A 208 7.57 12.88 6.30
N ASP A 209 8.83 12.39 6.29
CA ASP A 209 10.02 13.19 5.99
C ASP A 209 10.09 13.71 4.54
N GLY A 210 9.18 13.22 3.69
CA GLY A 210 9.01 13.63 2.30
C GLY A 210 9.94 12.93 1.31
N LEU A 211 10.65 11.91 1.75
CA LEU A 211 11.44 11.05 0.89
C LEU A 211 10.64 9.83 0.42
N ILE A 212 10.88 9.46 -0.84
CA ILE A 212 10.53 8.16 -1.41
C ILE A 212 11.85 7.46 -1.76
N ASN A 213 12.08 6.29 -1.19
CA ASN A 213 13.27 5.49 -1.47
C ASN A 213 12.89 4.22 -2.22
N VAL A 214 13.75 3.79 -3.14
CA VAL A 214 13.61 2.55 -3.92
C VAL A 214 14.78 1.64 -3.60
N TYR A 215 14.51 0.37 -3.28
CA TYR A 215 15.51 -0.60 -2.87
C TYR A 215 15.51 -1.87 -3.75
N ASP A 216 16.67 -2.48 -3.95
CA ASP A 216 16.82 -3.89 -4.32
C ASP A 216 17.03 -4.74 -3.05
N VAL A 217 15.99 -5.44 -2.62
CA VAL A 217 15.98 -6.22 -1.37
C VAL A 217 16.72 -7.56 -1.48
N LYS A 218 17.44 -7.82 -2.57
CA LYS A 218 18.48 -8.87 -2.60
C LYS A 218 19.64 -8.53 -1.67
N HIS A 219 19.85 -7.24 -1.43
CA HIS A 219 20.89 -6.75 -0.54
C HIS A 219 20.35 -6.63 0.88
N THR A 220 21.10 -7.22 1.82
CA THR A 220 20.75 -7.17 3.25
C THR A 220 21.15 -5.86 3.90
N ASN A 221 22.15 -5.18 3.34
CA ASN A 221 22.59 -3.87 3.81
C ASN A 221 21.81 -2.78 3.07
N GLU A 222 21.37 -1.77 3.81
CA GLU A 222 20.61 -0.64 3.30
C GLU A 222 21.38 0.15 2.23
N ASP A 223 22.65 0.49 2.50
CA ASP A 223 23.49 1.28 1.58
C ASP A 223 23.64 0.61 0.21
N ASP A 224 23.72 -0.71 0.19
CA ASP A 224 23.83 -1.51 -1.04
C ASP A 224 22.46 -1.75 -1.70
N ALA A 225 21.38 -1.71 -0.90
CA ALA A 225 20.03 -1.92 -1.38
C ALA A 225 19.43 -0.65 -1.99
N LEU A 226 19.78 0.53 -1.48
CA LEU A 226 19.22 1.81 -1.93
C LEU A 226 19.64 2.11 -3.38
N MET A 227 18.65 2.09 -4.26
CA MET A 227 18.82 2.34 -5.70
C MET A 227 18.63 3.82 -6.02
N ASP A 228 17.52 4.39 -5.56
CA ASP A 228 17.12 5.76 -5.85
C ASP A 228 16.41 6.38 -4.64
N SER A 229 16.56 7.70 -4.50
CA SER A 229 15.84 8.50 -3.49
C SER A 229 15.27 9.75 -4.14
N PHE A 230 13.99 9.99 -3.92
CA PHE A 230 13.23 11.10 -4.46
C PHE A 230 12.70 11.97 -3.33
N ASN A 231 12.91 13.27 -3.44
CA ASN A 231 12.34 14.24 -2.50
C ASN A 231 11.06 14.82 -3.08
N THR A 232 9.96 14.68 -2.35
CA THR A 232 8.63 15.18 -2.74
C THR A 232 8.31 16.54 -2.13
N GLU A 233 9.21 17.08 -1.30
CA GLU A 233 9.06 18.34 -0.55
C GLU A 233 7.83 18.39 0.38
N SER A 234 7.14 17.26 0.56
CA SER A 234 5.93 17.12 1.35
C SER A 234 5.78 15.69 1.87
N SER A 235 4.97 15.47 2.89
CA SER A 235 4.77 14.13 3.45
C SER A 235 4.13 13.19 2.44
N VAL A 236 4.65 11.96 2.36
CA VAL A 236 4.11 10.92 1.47
C VAL A 236 3.00 10.18 2.21
N GLU A 237 1.75 10.33 1.78
CA GLU A 237 0.63 9.62 2.42
C GLU A 237 0.42 8.21 1.84
N GLN A 238 0.55 8.08 0.52
CA GLN A 238 0.27 6.84 -0.18
C GLN A 238 1.21 6.60 -1.36
N LEU A 239 1.64 5.34 -1.50
CA LEU A 239 2.42 4.85 -2.62
C LEU A 239 1.68 3.68 -3.27
N CYS A 240 1.82 3.57 -4.58
CA CYS A 240 1.43 2.36 -5.30
C CYS A 240 2.43 2.11 -6.41
N CYS A 241 2.78 0.84 -6.62
CA CYS A 241 3.56 0.45 -7.77
C CYS A 241 2.62 -0.03 -8.86
N CYS A 242 2.54 0.73 -9.96
CA CYS A 242 1.83 0.30 -11.15
C CYS A 242 2.79 -0.45 -12.05
N GLY A 243 2.50 -1.72 -12.34
CA GLY A 243 3.04 -2.30 -13.56
C GLY A 243 2.59 -1.44 -14.74
N LEU A 244 3.37 -1.40 -15.82
CA LEU A 244 3.03 -0.69 -17.07
C LEU A 244 1.63 -1.03 -17.64
N LEU A 245 0.93 -2.02 -17.08
CA LEU A 245 -0.41 -2.48 -17.46
C LEU A 245 -1.54 -2.11 -16.45
N THR A 246 -1.25 -1.59 -15.25
CA THR A 246 -2.27 -1.40 -14.18
C THR A 246 -2.73 0.04 -13.93
N MET A 247 -2.24 1.01 -14.70
CA MET A 247 -2.67 2.42 -14.64
C MET A 247 -4.19 2.63 -14.88
N GLN A 248 -4.91 1.60 -15.35
CA GLN A 248 -6.33 1.71 -15.70
C GLN A 248 -7.31 1.46 -14.54
N SER A 249 -6.93 0.78 -13.45
CA SER A 249 -7.94 0.28 -12.48
C SER A 249 -7.94 0.96 -11.12
N LEU A 250 -6.83 1.55 -10.66
CA LEU A 250 -6.71 2.07 -9.28
C LEU A 250 -7.07 3.56 -9.14
N MET A 251 -6.91 4.37 -10.19
CA MET A 251 -7.18 5.81 -10.13
C MET A 251 -8.66 6.14 -9.86
N HIS A 252 -9.59 5.24 -10.24
CA HIS A 252 -11.03 5.44 -10.04
C HIS A 252 -11.53 5.03 -8.65
N ILE A 253 -10.77 4.22 -7.89
CA ILE A 253 -11.14 3.85 -6.51
C ILE A 253 -10.86 5.03 -5.55
N PHE A 254 -9.87 5.87 -5.86
CA PHE A 254 -9.52 7.02 -5.02
C PHE A 254 -10.41 8.25 -5.22
N GLU A 255 -10.94 8.48 -6.42
CA GLU A 255 -11.83 9.63 -6.66
C GLU A 255 -13.24 9.45 -6.08
N GLU A 256 -13.78 8.22 -5.97
CA GLU A 256 -15.16 8.01 -5.50
C GLU A 256 -15.32 7.83 -3.98
N VAL A 257 -14.26 7.60 -3.21
CA VAL A 257 -14.37 7.30 -1.77
C VAL A 257 -14.21 8.54 -0.86
N ILE A 258 -13.66 9.67 -1.35
CA ILE A 258 -13.31 10.81 -0.49
C ILE A 258 -14.21 12.05 -0.67
N LEU A 259 -15.03 12.14 -1.73
CA LEU A 259 -15.92 13.29 -1.90
C LEU A 259 -17.36 12.95 -1.49
N PRO A 260 -17.90 13.49 -0.39
CA PRO A 260 -19.33 13.48 -0.17
C PRO A 260 -19.97 14.24 -1.35
N LYS A 261 -20.78 13.56 -2.15
CA LYS A 261 -21.61 14.20 -3.18
C LYS A 261 -22.47 15.26 -2.47
N GLN A 262 -22.26 16.54 -2.84
CA GLN A 262 -23.14 17.65 -2.47
C GLN A 262 -24.53 17.47 -3.08
#